data_AF-A0A3B3XP65-F1
#
_entry.id   AF-A0A3B3XP65-F1
#
_cell.length_a   1.000
_cell.length_b   1.000
_cell.length_c   1.000
_cell.angle_alpha   90.00
_cell.angle_beta   90.00
_cell.angle_gamma   90.00
#
_symmetry.space_group_name_H-M   'P 1'
#
loop_
_entity.id
_entity.type
_entity.pdbx_description
1 polymer ?
#
loop_
_entity_poly.entity_id
_entity_poly.type
_entity_poly.pdbx_seq_one_letter_code
_entity_poly.pdbx_strand_id
1 'polypeptide(L)'
;LQKRGTPRWKRVLGWTGPVPRPRHGHRAVSIKELMVVFGGGNEGIVDELHVYNTATNQWFIPAVRGDIPPGCAAYGFVCDGTRLLVFGGMVEYGKYSNELYELQASRWEWKRLKAKPPKKGPPPCPRLGHSFSLIGSRCFLFGGLANDSEDPKNNIPRYLNDLYCLELRPGSTVVSWEIPPTSGPAPPPRESHTAVMASRGGVSRLIIYGGMNGCRLGDLWVLDIGEAPQSRGPGWSRTLTWFQMFRMCAASCLSVSPSPDWFLS
;
A
#
# COMPACT_ATOMS: atom_id res chain seq x y z
N LEU A 1 -9.25 28.60 20.06
CA LEU A 1 -7.88 28.14 19.70
C LEU A 1 -7.57 26.89 20.52
N GLN A 2 -7.80 25.70 19.97
CA GLN A 2 -7.47 24.44 20.65
C GLN A 2 -5.94 24.36 20.72
N LYS A 3 -5.38 24.45 21.94
CA LYS A 3 -3.93 24.32 22.16
C LYS A 3 -3.50 22.98 21.54
N ARG A 4 -2.81 23.03 20.41
CA ARG A 4 -2.15 21.83 19.85
C ARG A 4 -1.19 21.36 20.93
N GLY A 5 -1.49 20.22 21.55
CA GLY A 5 -0.62 19.63 22.56
C GLY A 5 0.77 19.43 21.98
N THR A 6 1.80 19.68 22.78
CA THR A 6 3.19 19.40 22.40
C THR A 6 3.36 17.89 22.20
N PRO A 7 4.07 17.45 21.14
CA PRO A 7 4.40 16.04 20.97
C PRO A 7 5.09 15.48 22.22
N ARG A 8 4.65 14.31 22.70
CA ARG A 8 5.20 13.66 23.90
C ARG A 8 5.31 12.16 23.69
N TRP A 9 6.49 11.62 23.99
CA TRP A 9 6.70 10.18 24.07
C TRP A 9 6.02 9.60 25.31
N LYS A 10 5.31 8.49 25.13
CA LYS A 10 4.74 7.71 26.22
C LYS A 10 4.91 6.24 25.89
N ARG A 11 5.54 5.50 26.81
CA ARG A 11 5.47 4.04 26.78
C ARG A 11 4.03 3.64 27.10
N VAL A 12 3.35 2.97 26.18
CA VAL A 12 2.06 2.33 26.47
C VAL A 12 2.34 1.21 27.49
N LEU A 13 1.39 0.83 28.33
CA LEU A 13 1.53 -0.26 29.31
C LEU A 13 0.18 -0.97 29.43
N GLY A 14 0.17 -2.17 30.01
CA GLY A 14 -1.08 -2.91 30.29
C GLY A 14 -1.84 -3.37 29.05
N TRP A 15 -1.16 -3.54 27.91
CA TRP A 15 -1.76 -4.20 26.75
C TRP A 15 -1.94 -5.69 27.01
N THR A 16 -2.95 -6.28 26.39
CA THR A 16 -3.26 -7.72 26.52
C THR A 16 -3.35 -8.41 25.16
N GLY A 17 -3.58 -9.73 25.15
CA GLY A 17 -3.73 -10.54 23.94
C GLY A 17 -2.43 -11.17 23.44
N PRO A 18 -2.45 -11.83 22.27
CA PRO A 18 -1.27 -12.45 21.67
C PRO A 18 -0.27 -11.38 21.18
N VAL A 19 0.70 -11.05 22.03
CA VAL A 19 1.73 -10.04 21.75
C VAL A 19 2.75 -10.59 20.75
N PRO A 20 3.13 -9.84 19.70
CA PRO A 20 4.17 -10.28 18.78
C PRO A 20 5.51 -10.41 19.51
N ARG A 21 6.25 -11.49 19.24
CA ARG A 21 7.65 -11.61 19.64
C ARG A 21 8.48 -10.42 19.11
N PRO A 22 9.49 -9.95 19.88
CA PRO A 22 10.44 -8.95 19.42
C PRO A 22 11.03 -9.34 18.06
N ARG A 23 11.06 -8.39 17.11
CA ARG A 23 11.51 -8.62 15.74
C ARG A 23 11.94 -7.32 15.06
N HIS A 24 12.80 -7.42 14.05
CA HIS A 24 13.14 -6.30 13.16
C HIS A 24 12.76 -6.63 11.71
N GLY A 25 12.86 -5.65 10.80
CA GLY A 25 12.53 -5.84 9.37
C GLY A 25 11.04 -6.05 9.07
N HIS A 26 10.17 -5.96 10.07
CA HIS A 26 8.72 -5.98 9.93
C HIS A 26 8.22 -4.68 9.30
N ARG A 27 6.99 -4.70 8.76
CA ARG A 27 6.30 -3.48 8.34
C ARG A 27 5.02 -3.30 9.13
N ALA A 28 4.65 -2.04 9.34
CA ALA A 28 3.45 -1.66 10.04
C ALA A 28 2.70 -0.55 9.32
N VAL A 29 1.38 -0.57 9.41
CA VAL A 29 0.46 0.42 8.85
C VAL A 29 -0.68 0.70 9.83
N SER A 30 -1.23 1.91 9.77
CA SER A 30 -2.41 2.29 10.53
C SER A 30 -3.64 2.21 9.62
N ILE A 31 -4.68 1.50 10.07
CA ILE A 31 -6.00 1.47 9.44
C ILE A 31 -7.02 1.81 10.53
N LYS A 32 -7.50 3.05 10.54
CA LYS A 32 -8.33 3.60 11.64
C LYS A 32 -7.63 3.40 13.00
N GLU A 33 -8.28 2.77 13.98
CA GLU A 33 -7.75 2.46 15.32
C GLU A 33 -6.86 1.20 15.36
N LEU A 34 -6.59 0.58 14.20
CA LEU A 34 -5.78 -0.64 14.12
C LEU A 34 -4.38 -0.32 13.61
N MET A 35 -3.37 -0.85 14.30
CA MET A 35 -2.02 -0.98 13.78
C MET A 35 -1.84 -2.43 13.33
N VAL A 36 -1.61 -2.64 12.04
CA VAL A 36 -1.38 -3.96 11.46
C VAL A 36 0.12 -4.14 11.26
N VAL A 37 0.67 -5.24 11.77
CA VAL A 37 2.10 -5.61 11.72
C VAL A 37 2.25 -6.95 11.01
N PHE A 38 3.11 -7.00 10.01
CA PHE A 38 3.40 -8.21 9.25
C PHE A 38 4.92 -8.41 9.11
N GLY A 39 5.34 -9.66 8.91
CA GLY A 39 6.71 -9.99 8.54
C GLY A 39 7.75 -9.73 9.63
N GLY A 40 8.99 -9.59 9.15
CA GLY A 40 10.18 -9.43 9.98
C GLY A 40 10.59 -10.72 10.67
N GLY A 41 11.60 -10.63 11.53
CA GLY A 41 12.14 -11.80 12.21
C GLY A 41 13.35 -11.49 13.07
N ASN A 42 13.81 -12.49 13.81
CA ASN A 42 15.10 -12.51 14.50
C ASN A 42 15.75 -13.88 14.25
N GLU A 43 15.13 -14.95 14.78
CA GLU A 43 15.51 -16.35 14.58
C GLU A 43 14.50 -17.01 13.63
N GLY A 44 14.58 -16.65 12.35
CA GLY A 44 13.59 -17.01 11.35
C GLY A 44 12.61 -15.89 11.03
N ILE A 45 11.87 -16.05 9.94
CA ILE A 45 10.98 -15.03 9.40
C ILE A 45 9.56 -15.36 9.84
N VAL A 46 8.85 -14.34 10.34
CA VAL A 46 7.50 -14.49 10.85
C VAL A 46 6.48 -14.24 9.74
N ASP A 47 5.52 -15.15 9.62
CA ASP A 47 4.40 -15.11 8.68
C ASP A 47 3.06 -14.71 9.35
N GLU A 48 3.02 -14.64 10.67
CA GLU A 48 1.83 -14.24 11.43
C GLU A 48 1.55 -12.73 11.35
N LEU A 49 0.31 -12.39 10.98
CA LEU A 49 -0.23 -11.03 11.05
C LEU A 49 -0.64 -10.70 12.50
N HIS A 50 -0.06 -9.65 13.06
CA HIS A 50 -0.44 -9.14 14.38
C HIS A 50 -1.15 -7.80 14.25
N VAL A 51 -2.22 -7.61 15.01
CA VAL A 51 -3.00 -6.37 14.99
C VAL A 51 -3.14 -5.83 16.39
N TYR A 52 -2.79 -4.56 16.57
CA TYR A 52 -2.99 -3.83 17.81
C TYR A 52 -4.13 -2.85 17.66
N ASN A 53 -5.14 -2.94 18.54
CA ASN A 53 -6.23 -1.99 18.62
C ASN A 53 -5.89 -0.89 19.64
N THR A 54 -5.71 0.33 19.14
CA THR A 54 -5.33 1.48 19.97
C THR A 54 -6.44 1.96 20.89
N ALA A 55 -7.70 1.64 20.60
CA ALA A 55 -8.85 2.03 21.42
C ALA A 55 -9.04 1.09 22.62
N THR A 56 -8.81 -0.22 22.44
CA THR A 56 -8.96 -1.21 23.52
C THR A 56 -7.66 -1.55 24.22
N ASN A 57 -6.51 -1.12 23.69
CA ASN A 57 -5.18 -1.49 24.17
C ASN A 57 -4.95 -3.01 24.11
N GLN A 58 -5.38 -3.67 23.04
CA GLN A 58 -5.28 -5.13 22.90
C GLN A 58 -4.64 -5.53 21.58
N TRP A 59 -3.76 -6.54 21.66
CA TRP A 59 -3.30 -7.29 20.51
C TRP A 59 -4.27 -8.41 20.18
N PHE A 60 -4.35 -8.77 18.90
CA PHE A 60 -4.99 -9.99 18.45
C PHE A 60 -4.34 -10.49 17.16
N ILE A 61 -4.49 -11.79 16.91
CA ILE A 61 -4.12 -12.42 15.64
C ILE A 61 -5.44 -12.66 14.89
N PRO A 62 -5.72 -11.91 13.80
CA PRO A 62 -6.92 -12.14 13.03
C PRO A 62 -6.89 -13.52 12.36
N ALA A 63 -8.03 -14.19 12.30
CA ALA A 63 -8.18 -15.40 11.51
C ALA A 63 -8.11 -15.04 10.01
N VAL A 64 -6.93 -15.23 9.42
CA VAL A 64 -6.69 -14.97 8.00
C VAL A 64 -7.08 -16.17 7.13
N ARG A 65 -7.48 -15.91 5.89
CA ARG A 65 -7.79 -16.94 4.89
C ARG A 65 -7.33 -16.53 3.49
N GLY A 66 -7.44 -17.46 2.54
CA GLY A 66 -7.08 -17.23 1.13
C GLY A 66 -5.63 -17.59 0.84
N ASP A 67 -5.01 -16.85 -0.09
CA ASP A 67 -3.63 -17.11 -0.52
C ASP A 67 -2.63 -16.49 0.47
N ILE A 68 -2.48 -17.09 1.65
CA ILE A 68 -1.64 -16.55 2.72
C ILE A 68 -0.16 -16.50 2.26
N PRO A 69 0.49 -15.32 2.25
CA PRO A 69 1.90 -15.21 1.88
C PRO A 69 2.80 -15.88 2.91
N PRO A 70 3.98 -16.40 2.51
CA PRO A 70 5.02 -16.73 3.46
C PRO A 70 5.48 -15.45 4.19
N GLY A 71 6.09 -15.63 5.37
CA GLY A 71 6.73 -14.54 6.07
C GLY A 71 7.83 -13.90 5.21
N CYS A 72 7.98 -12.58 5.33
CA CYS A 72 9.00 -11.84 4.57
C CYS A 72 9.63 -10.70 5.37
N ALA A 73 10.84 -10.29 4.97
CA ALA A 73 11.56 -9.13 5.49
C ALA A 73 12.07 -8.25 4.33
N ALA A 74 12.35 -6.97 4.62
CA ALA A 74 12.87 -6.00 3.63
C ALA A 74 12.02 -5.92 2.33
N TYR A 75 10.71 -6.08 2.46
CA TYR A 75 9.72 -6.06 1.39
C TYR A 75 9.06 -4.69 1.24
N GLY A 76 8.36 -4.52 0.11
CA GLY A 76 7.49 -3.38 -0.16
C GLY A 76 6.13 -3.56 0.50
N PHE A 77 5.67 -2.54 1.24
CA PHE A 77 4.40 -2.58 1.96
C PHE A 77 3.68 -1.24 1.87
N VAL A 78 2.47 -1.24 1.31
CA VAL A 78 1.65 -0.02 1.19
C VAL A 78 0.20 -0.30 1.56
N CYS A 79 -0.51 0.75 1.97
CA CYS A 79 -1.92 0.69 2.32
C CYS A 79 -2.74 1.61 1.42
N ASP A 80 -3.72 1.03 0.72
CA ASP A 80 -4.73 1.73 -0.07
C ASP A 80 -6.11 1.53 0.57
N GLY A 81 -6.48 2.47 1.45
CA GLY A 81 -7.71 2.39 2.25
C GLY A 81 -7.68 1.23 3.24
N THR A 82 -8.32 0.10 2.88
CA THR A 82 -8.30 -1.15 3.67
C THR A 82 -7.60 -2.29 2.95
N ARG A 83 -7.00 -2.02 1.79
CA ARG A 83 -6.19 -2.96 1.01
C ARG A 83 -4.73 -2.77 1.36
N LEU A 84 -4.06 -3.86 1.69
CA LEU A 84 -2.63 -3.87 2.00
C LEU A 84 -1.91 -4.65 0.91
N LEU A 85 -0.94 -4.02 0.27
CA LEU A 85 -0.14 -4.65 -0.78
C LEU A 85 1.24 -4.99 -0.26
N VAL A 86 1.67 -6.23 -0.51
CA VAL A 86 2.99 -6.76 -0.18
C VAL A 86 3.67 -7.15 -1.48
N PHE A 87 4.88 -6.65 -1.73
CA PHE A 87 5.69 -7.04 -2.87
C PHE A 87 7.12 -7.42 -2.47
N GLY A 88 7.57 -8.57 -2.96
CA GLY A 88 8.94 -9.03 -2.88
C GLY A 88 9.48 -9.19 -1.47
N GLY A 89 10.78 -8.89 -1.29
CA GLY A 89 11.51 -9.08 -0.03
C GLY A 89 12.21 -10.43 0.08
N MET A 90 12.87 -10.64 1.21
CA MET A 90 13.53 -11.89 1.58
C MET A 90 12.53 -12.80 2.30
N VAL A 91 12.39 -14.03 1.83
CA VAL A 91 11.64 -15.11 2.49
C VAL A 91 12.62 -16.10 3.15
N GLU A 92 12.11 -17.21 3.68
CA GLU A 92 12.95 -18.22 4.34
C GLU A 92 14.11 -18.71 3.45
N TYR A 93 15.17 -19.18 4.10
CA TYR A 93 16.40 -19.66 3.47
C TYR A 93 17.10 -18.62 2.58
N GLY A 94 16.87 -17.32 2.82
CA GLY A 94 17.55 -16.23 2.13
C GLY A 94 17.06 -16.00 0.69
N LYS A 95 16.02 -16.70 0.25
CA LYS A 95 15.48 -16.55 -1.11
C LYS A 95 14.77 -15.20 -1.24
N TYR A 96 14.95 -14.55 -2.38
CA TYR A 96 14.23 -13.31 -2.70
C TYR A 96 12.93 -13.63 -3.43
N SER A 97 11.90 -12.83 -3.19
CA SER A 97 10.60 -12.95 -3.81
C SER A 97 10.34 -11.77 -4.76
N ASN A 98 9.49 -11.99 -5.77
CA ASN A 98 8.79 -10.97 -6.55
C ASN A 98 7.27 -11.19 -6.54
N GLU A 99 6.78 -11.95 -5.56
CA GLU A 99 5.35 -12.19 -5.44
C GLU A 99 4.62 -10.95 -4.95
N LEU A 100 3.41 -10.77 -5.46
CA LEU A 100 2.51 -9.67 -5.10
C LEU A 100 1.29 -10.24 -4.38
N TYR A 101 1.05 -9.77 -3.17
CA TYR A 101 -0.10 -10.16 -2.37
C TYR A 101 -0.93 -8.93 -1.98
N GLU A 102 -2.23 -9.14 -1.87
CA GLU A 102 -3.18 -8.18 -1.33
C GLU A 102 -3.89 -8.77 -0.12
N LEU A 103 -3.94 -8.03 0.99
CA LEU A 103 -4.81 -8.31 2.12
C LEU A 103 -5.96 -7.31 2.16
N GLN A 104 -7.20 -7.82 2.11
CA GLN A 104 -8.39 -7.02 2.39
C GLN A 104 -8.66 -7.03 3.91
N ALA A 105 -8.25 -5.98 4.62
CA ALA A 105 -8.27 -5.91 6.08
C ALA A 105 -9.68 -5.93 6.70
N SER A 106 -10.72 -5.55 5.94
CA SER A 106 -12.12 -5.62 6.42
C SER A 106 -12.63 -7.05 6.63
N ARG A 107 -11.99 -8.04 6.00
CA ARG A 107 -12.40 -9.44 6.06
C ARG A 107 -11.25 -10.42 6.30
N TRP A 108 -10.05 -9.89 6.54
CA TRP A 108 -8.80 -10.64 6.76
C TRP A 108 -8.54 -11.73 5.70
N GLU A 109 -8.68 -11.37 4.43
CA GLU A 109 -8.51 -12.30 3.31
C GLU A 109 -7.34 -11.88 2.44
N TRP A 110 -6.38 -12.79 2.30
CA TRP A 110 -5.25 -12.66 1.39
C TRP A 110 -5.61 -13.16 0.00
N LYS A 111 -5.05 -12.48 -1.00
CA LYS A 111 -5.09 -12.90 -2.40
C LYS A 111 -3.74 -12.70 -3.03
N ARG A 112 -3.24 -13.72 -3.73
CA ARG A 112 -2.06 -13.59 -4.57
C ARG A 112 -2.47 -12.93 -5.87
N LEU A 113 -1.90 -11.77 -6.16
CA LEU A 113 -2.19 -11.01 -7.36
C LEU A 113 -1.27 -11.46 -8.50
N LYS A 114 -1.87 -11.86 -9.63
CA LYS A 114 -1.14 -12.11 -10.87
C LYS A 114 -1.13 -10.84 -11.70
N ALA A 115 -0.08 -10.05 -11.56
CA ALA A 115 0.09 -8.82 -12.34
C ALA A 115 0.45 -9.14 -13.79
N LYS A 116 -0.19 -8.45 -14.74
CA LYS A 116 0.23 -8.51 -16.15
C LYS A 116 1.62 -7.91 -16.29
N PRO A 117 2.52 -8.50 -17.09
CA PRO A 117 3.85 -7.95 -17.31
C PRO A 117 3.78 -6.62 -18.06
N PRO A 118 4.81 -5.77 -17.95
CA PRO A 118 4.87 -4.53 -18.72
C PRO A 118 4.99 -4.81 -20.22
N LYS A 119 4.46 -3.89 -21.04
CA LYS A 119 4.54 -4.00 -22.51
C LYS A 119 5.98 -3.86 -23.04
N LYS A 120 6.83 -3.16 -22.30
CA LYS A 120 8.22 -2.85 -22.66
C LYS A 120 9.11 -3.40 -21.56
N GLY A 121 9.82 -4.50 -21.83
CA GLY A 121 10.76 -5.11 -20.88
C GLY A 121 10.15 -6.18 -19.96
N PRO A 122 10.97 -6.77 -19.08
CA PRO A 122 10.54 -7.83 -18.17
C PRO A 122 9.78 -7.27 -16.95
N PRO A 123 8.96 -8.08 -16.27
CA PRO A 123 8.40 -7.72 -14.97
C PRO A 123 9.50 -7.57 -13.90
N PRO A 124 9.22 -6.93 -12.75
CA PRO A 124 10.20 -6.80 -11.68
C PRO A 124 10.71 -8.18 -11.23
N CYS A 125 12.03 -8.35 -11.24
CA CYS A 125 12.69 -9.56 -10.74
C CYS A 125 12.59 -9.69 -9.21
N PRO A 126 12.84 -10.88 -8.64
CA PRO A 126 12.96 -11.08 -7.20
C PRO A 126 13.98 -10.12 -6.59
N ARG A 127 13.58 -9.45 -5.50
CA ARG A 127 14.39 -8.39 -4.90
C ARG A 127 14.00 -8.08 -3.45
N LEU A 128 14.95 -7.54 -2.70
CA LEU A 128 14.72 -6.96 -1.37
C LEU A 128 15.24 -5.51 -1.31
N GLY A 129 14.95 -4.80 -0.22
CA GLY A 129 15.51 -3.47 0.04
C GLY A 129 15.07 -2.38 -0.95
N HIS A 130 14.08 -2.66 -1.80
CA HIS A 130 13.48 -1.70 -2.71
C HIS A 130 12.52 -0.77 -1.98
N SER A 131 12.24 0.39 -2.57
CA SER A 131 11.12 1.23 -2.11
C SER A 131 9.83 0.85 -2.83
N PHE A 132 8.70 0.90 -2.12
CA PHE A 132 7.36 0.70 -2.66
C PHE A 132 6.45 1.80 -2.14
N SER A 133 5.98 2.68 -3.04
CA SER A 133 5.38 3.96 -2.67
C SER A 133 4.07 4.19 -3.41
N LEU A 134 2.97 4.35 -2.68
CA LEU A 134 1.63 4.52 -3.23
C LEU A 134 1.28 6.00 -3.42
N ILE A 135 0.69 6.34 -4.56
CA ILE A 135 -0.01 7.60 -4.76
C ILE A 135 -1.27 7.43 -5.62
N GLY A 136 -2.41 7.82 -5.05
CA GLY A 136 -3.72 7.54 -5.66
C GLY A 136 -3.85 6.03 -5.92
N SER A 137 -4.07 5.66 -7.17
CA SER A 137 -4.21 4.27 -7.61
C SER A 137 -2.95 3.70 -8.28
N ARG A 138 -1.77 4.30 -8.06
CA ARG A 138 -0.51 3.87 -8.66
C ARG A 138 0.52 3.60 -7.57
N CYS A 139 1.16 2.44 -7.62
CA CYS A 139 2.24 2.10 -6.70
C CYS A 139 3.59 2.04 -7.44
N PHE A 140 4.55 2.84 -7.01
CA PHE A 140 5.86 2.92 -7.62
C PHE A 140 6.86 2.03 -6.88
N LEU A 141 7.55 1.20 -7.63
CA LEU A 141 8.66 0.38 -7.16
C LEU A 141 9.95 0.92 -7.75
N PHE A 142 10.96 1.14 -6.91
CA PHE A 142 12.27 1.61 -7.37
C PHE A 142 13.42 0.86 -6.68
N GLY A 143 14.39 0.44 -7.50
CA GLY A 143 15.65 -0.14 -7.06
C GLY A 143 15.51 -1.44 -6.28
N GLY A 144 16.39 -1.61 -5.30
CA GLY A 144 16.54 -2.82 -4.49
C GLY A 144 17.78 -3.63 -4.84
N LEU A 145 17.87 -4.81 -4.23
CA LEU A 145 18.95 -5.78 -4.43
C LEU A 145 18.37 -7.09 -4.97
N ALA A 146 18.91 -7.54 -6.10
CA ALA A 146 18.67 -8.88 -6.65
C ALA A 146 19.85 -9.80 -6.35
N ASN A 147 19.62 -11.11 -6.51
CA ASN A 147 20.66 -12.13 -6.51
C ASN A 147 20.75 -12.71 -7.93
N ASP A 148 21.90 -12.56 -8.58
CA ASP A 148 22.14 -13.09 -9.94
C ASP A 148 22.69 -14.54 -9.92
N SER A 149 22.84 -15.13 -8.74
CA SER A 149 23.19 -16.54 -8.61
C SER A 149 21.98 -17.44 -8.89
N GLU A 150 22.16 -18.42 -9.77
CA GLU A 150 21.21 -19.51 -9.98
C GLU A 150 21.21 -20.52 -8.80
N ASP A 151 22.31 -20.60 -8.04
CA ASP A 151 22.38 -21.37 -6.80
C ASP A 151 21.86 -20.54 -5.62
N PRO A 152 20.75 -20.93 -4.96
CA PRO A 152 20.22 -20.21 -3.78
C PRO A 152 21.18 -20.14 -2.59
N LYS A 153 22.20 -21.01 -2.54
CA LYS A 153 23.24 -21.00 -1.50
C LYS A 153 24.34 -19.99 -1.74
N ASN A 154 24.42 -19.45 -2.96
CA ASN A 154 25.37 -18.43 -3.32
C ASN A 154 24.64 -17.08 -3.53
N ASN A 155 25.31 -15.99 -3.19
CA ASN A 155 24.74 -14.66 -3.29
C ASN A 155 25.66 -13.78 -4.16
N ILE A 156 25.20 -13.48 -5.36
CA ILE A 156 25.86 -12.53 -6.27
C ILE A 156 24.97 -11.27 -6.26
N PRO A 157 25.26 -10.30 -5.37
CA PRO A 157 24.42 -9.13 -5.18
C PRO A 157 24.45 -8.22 -6.42
N ARG A 158 23.28 -7.91 -6.97
CA ARG A 158 23.11 -6.88 -8.01
C ARG A 158 22.18 -5.78 -7.52
N TYR A 159 22.75 -4.59 -7.35
CA TYR A 159 21.97 -3.38 -7.06
C TYR A 159 21.16 -2.96 -8.29
N LEU A 160 19.95 -2.46 -8.07
CA LEU A 160 19.00 -2.09 -9.11
C LEU A 160 18.68 -0.59 -9.08
N ASN A 161 18.39 0.00 -10.24
CA ASN A 161 17.85 1.36 -10.40
C ASN A 161 16.64 1.42 -11.35
N ASP A 162 16.02 0.28 -11.61
CA ASP A 162 14.81 0.20 -12.41
C ASP A 162 13.62 0.83 -11.68
N LEU A 163 12.71 1.40 -12.46
CA LEU A 163 11.48 2.01 -11.99
C LEU A 163 10.30 1.28 -12.60
N TYR A 164 9.37 0.86 -11.76
CA TYR A 164 8.11 0.25 -12.17
C TYR A 164 6.93 0.98 -11.54
N CYS A 165 5.79 0.96 -12.23
CA CYS A 165 4.51 1.41 -11.72
C CYS A 165 3.51 0.24 -11.79
N LEU A 166 2.88 -0.07 -10.66
CA LEU A 166 1.75 -0.98 -10.57
C LEU A 166 0.46 -0.16 -10.60
N GLU A 167 -0.37 -0.35 -11.63
CA GLU A 167 -1.69 0.26 -11.68
C GLU A 167 -2.69 -0.57 -10.85
N LEU A 168 -3.31 0.08 -9.86
CA LEU A 168 -4.36 -0.47 -9.03
C LEU A 168 -5.71 -0.02 -9.55
N ARG A 169 -6.64 -0.95 -9.76
CA ARG A 169 -8.01 -0.62 -10.17
C ARG A 169 -8.95 -0.84 -8.98
N PRO A 170 -9.68 0.19 -8.51
CA PRO A 170 -10.68 0.01 -7.47
C PRO A 170 -11.68 -1.09 -7.86
N GLY A 171 -11.93 -2.04 -6.95
CA GLY A 171 -12.86 -3.13 -7.19
C GLY A 171 -12.40 -4.22 -8.17
N SER A 172 -11.18 -4.14 -8.70
CA SER A 172 -10.60 -5.17 -9.57
C SER A 172 -9.34 -5.75 -8.94
N THR A 173 -9.19 -7.06 -9.05
CA THR A 173 -7.96 -7.77 -8.65
C THR A 173 -6.97 -7.90 -9.81
N VAL A 174 -7.32 -7.36 -10.99
CA VAL A 174 -6.41 -7.29 -12.13
C VAL A 174 -5.54 -6.05 -11.97
N VAL A 175 -4.24 -6.28 -11.89
CA VAL A 175 -3.21 -5.25 -11.82
C VAL A 175 -2.21 -5.45 -12.95
N SER A 176 -1.53 -4.39 -13.35
CA SER A 176 -0.53 -4.44 -14.41
C SER A 176 0.70 -3.64 -14.03
N TRP A 177 1.86 -4.22 -14.29
CA TRP A 177 3.12 -3.51 -14.23
C TRP A 177 3.31 -2.68 -15.49
N GLU A 178 3.89 -1.51 -15.32
CA GLU A 178 4.34 -0.62 -16.39
C GLU A 178 5.76 -0.14 -16.07
N ILE A 179 6.56 0.08 -17.12
CA ILE A 179 7.82 0.81 -17.01
C ILE A 179 7.52 2.24 -17.48
N PRO A 180 7.35 3.20 -16.56
CA PRO A 180 7.01 4.56 -16.92
C PRO A 180 8.16 5.19 -17.72
N PRO A 181 7.86 5.93 -18.81
CA PRO A 181 8.88 6.72 -19.49
C PRO A 181 9.39 7.80 -18.53
N THR A 182 10.71 7.96 -18.47
CA THR A 182 11.37 9.01 -17.69
C THR A 182 12.35 9.76 -18.58
N SER A 183 12.65 11.01 -18.22
CA SER A 183 13.64 11.84 -18.90
C SER A 183 14.68 12.34 -17.90
N GLY A 184 15.87 12.67 -18.39
CA GLY A 184 17.01 13.07 -17.56
C GLY A 184 17.75 11.87 -16.95
N PRO A 185 18.78 12.13 -16.13
CA PRO A 185 19.55 11.10 -15.46
C PRO A 185 18.70 10.38 -14.40
N ALA A 186 18.78 9.05 -14.38
CA ALA A 186 18.20 8.24 -13.31
C ALA A 186 19.15 8.16 -12.11
N PRO A 187 18.63 7.93 -10.88
CA PRO A 187 19.49 7.66 -9.73
C PRO A 187 20.36 6.41 -9.98
N PRO A 188 21.59 6.34 -9.46
CA PRO A 188 22.40 5.12 -9.53
C PRO A 188 21.71 3.95 -8.80
N PRO A 189 22.06 2.71 -9.16
CA PRO A 189 21.59 1.50 -8.50
C PRO A 189 21.73 1.59 -6.99
N ARG A 190 20.71 1.17 -6.24
CA ARG A 190 20.66 1.27 -4.78
C ARG A 190 19.64 0.35 -4.15
N GLU A 191 19.91 -0.05 -2.93
CA GLU A 191 18.93 -0.64 -2.02
C GLU A 191 18.88 0.15 -0.69
N SER A 192 17.92 -0.20 0.17
CA SER A 192 17.77 0.34 1.52
C SER A 192 17.69 1.87 1.57
N HIS A 193 17.35 2.51 0.44
CA HIS A 193 17.02 3.92 0.36
C HIS A 193 15.63 4.19 0.89
N THR A 194 15.36 5.45 1.21
CA THR A 194 14.00 5.89 1.53
C THR A 194 13.41 6.57 0.31
N ALA A 195 12.17 6.22 -0.03
CA ALA A 195 11.38 6.95 -1.01
C ALA A 195 10.06 7.41 -0.39
N VAL A 196 9.68 8.65 -0.67
CA VAL A 196 8.43 9.24 -0.17
C VAL A 196 7.66 9.91 -1.30
N MET A 197 6.33 9.79 -1.27
CA MET A 197 5.44 10.52 -2.16
C MET A 197 5.08 11.86 -1.53
N ALA A 198 5.28 12.94 -2.29
CA ALA A 198 4.90 14.29 -1.89
C ALA A 198 4.02 14.91 -2.97
N SER A 199 2.85 15.44 -2.58
CA SER A 199 1.98 16.20 -3.48
C SER A 199 1.89 17.65 -3.02
N ARG A 200 2.19 18.60 -3.91
CA ARG A 200 2.10 20.04 -3.62
C ARG A 200 1.65 20.78 -4.87
N GLY A 201 0.51 21.47 -4.76
CA GLY A 201 -0.04 22.27 -5.86
C GLY A 201 -0.41 21.43 -7.08
N GLY A 202 -1.05 20.27 -6.87
CA GLY A 202 -1.44 19.36 -7.95
C GLY A 202 -0.32 18.46 -8.49
N VAL A 203 0.94 18.87 -8.35
CA VAL A 203 2.10 18.11 -8.79
C VAL A 203 2.48 17.07 -7.75
N SER A 204 2.60 15.82 -8.19
CA SER A 204 3.06 14.71 -7.37
C SER A 204 4.50 14.34 -7.68
N ARG A 205 5.28 14.07 -6.63
CA ARG A 205 6.71 13.75 -6.72
C ARG A 205 7.05 12.51 -5.92
N LEU A 206 7.90 11.66 -6.48
CA LEU A 206 8.63 10.64 -5.73
C LEU A 206 9.99 11.21 -5.38
N ILE A 207 10.29 11.31 -4.08
CA ILE A 207 11.54 11.83 -3.57
C ILE A 207 12.32 10.67 -2.98
N ILE A 208 13.56 10.47 -3.41
CA ILE A 208 14.43 9.36 -3.02
C ILE A 208 15.68 9.92 -2.35
N TYR A 209 16.02 9.38 -1.18
CA TYR A 209 17.24 9.74 -0.46
C TYR A 209 18.04 8.52 -0.03
N GLY A 210 19.36 8.61 -0.24
CA GLY A 210 20.35 7.70 0.30
C GLY A 210 20.23 6.26 -0.22
N GLY A 211 20.46 5.30 0.67
CA GLY A 211 20.61 3.88 0.35
C GLY A 211 22.06 3.44 0.25
N MET A 212 22.31 2.30 -0.38
CA MET A 212 23.66 1.80 -0.62
C MET A 212 23.78 0.96 -1.89
N ASN A 213 25.00 0.90 -2.41
CA ASN A 213 25.39 0.07 -3.56
C ASN A 213 26.83 -0.46 -3.45
N GLY A 214 27.19 -0.92 -2.26
CA GLY A 214 28.57 -1.19 -1.85
C GLY A 214 29.15 -0.01 -1.06
N CYS A 215 28.71 1.21 -1.35
CA CYS A 215 28.98 2.41 -0.55
C CYS A 215 27.68 3.03 -0.05
N ARG A 216 27.73 3.76 1.07
CA ARG A 216 26.58 4.53 1.57
C ARG A 216 26.35 5.75 0.67
N LEU A 217 25.10 5.96 0.28
CA LEU A 217 24.68 7.07 -0.55
C LEU A 217 24.05 8.16 0.33
N GLY A 218 24.31 9.42 0.00
CA GLY A 218 23.76 10.60 0.67
C GLY A 218 23.14 11.61 -0.30
N ASP A 219 22.81 11.16 -1.51
CA ASP A 219 22.22 11.95 -2.57
C ASP A 219 20.69 11.99 -2.48
N LEU A 220 20.10 13.05 -3.06
CA LEU A 220 18.66 13.31 -3.10
C LEU A 220 18.19 13.38 -4.56
N TRP A 221 17.16 12.61 -4.89
CA TRP A 221 16.56 12.55 -6.22
C TRP A 221 15.08 12.86 -6.16
N VAL A 222 14.58 13.47 -7.21
CA VAL A 222 13.16 13.82 -7.36
C VAL A 222 12.70 13.39 -8.74
N LEU A 223 11.61 12.62 -8.77
CA LEU A 223 10.88 12.29 -9.98
C LEU A 223 9.52 12.98 -9.94
N ASP A 224 9.28 13.89 -10.87
CA ASP A 224 7.95 14.46 -11.08
C ASP A 224 7.05 13.44 -11.78
N ILE A 225 5.96 13.03 -11.13
CA ILE A 225 4.99 12.01 -11.62
C ILE A 225 3.85 12.65 -12.44
N GLY A 226 3.80 13.99 -12.46
CA GLY A 226 2.70 14.75 -13.05
C GLY A 226 1.48 14.87 -12.11
N GLU A 227 0.37 15.39 -12.65
CA GLU A 227 -0.87 15.53 -11.88
C GLU A 227 -1.46 14.14 -11.56
N ALA A 228 -1.79 13.91 -10.29
CA ALA A 228 -2.59 12.76 -9.93
C ALA A 228 -4.02 12.99 -10.47
N PRO A 229 -4.67 11.99 -11.11
CA PRO A 229 -6.08 12.08 -11.40
C PRO A 229 -6.81 12.32 -10.08
N GLN A 230 -7.44 13.48 -9.91
CA GLN A 230 -8.24 13.74 -8.73
C GLN A 230 -9.27 12.62 -8.61
N SER A 231 -9.33 11.97 -7.45
CA SER A 231 -10.47 11.14 -7.08
C SER A 231 -11.70 12.04 -7.18
N ARG A 232 -12.51 11.85 -8.23
CA ARG A 232 -13.82 12.48 -8.32
C ARG A 232 -14.66 11.95 -7.16
N GLY A 233 -14.63 12.64 -6.02
CA GLY A 233 -15.72 12.54 -5.05
C GLY A 233 -17.01 13.02 -5.72
N PRO A 234 -18.19 12.71 -5.15
CA PRO A 234 -19.46 13.24 -5.64
C PRO A 234 -19.54 14.73 -5.29
N GLY A 235 -18.77 15.54 -6.01
CA GLY A 235 -18.85 16.98 -6.00
C GLY A 235 -20.07 17.37 -6.80
N TRP A 236 -21.13 17.77 -6.09
CA TRP A 236 -22.24 18.51 -6.65
C TRP A 236 -21.68 19.68 -7.46
N SER A 237 -21.68 19.54 -8.78
CA SER A 237 -21.36 20.62 -9.70
C SER A 237 -22.53 21.59 -9.69
N ARG A 238 -22.44 22.60 -8.82
CA ARG A 238 -23.09 23.88 -9.08
C ARG A 238 -22.50 24.43 -10.37
N THR A 239 -23.29 24.34 -11.43
CA THR A 239 -23.56 25.33 -12.49
C THR A 239 -23.94 24.57 -13.76
N LEU A 240 -25.20 24.16 -13.86
CA LEU A 240 -25.85 23.89 -15.15
C LEU A 240 -26.67 25.13 -15.46
N THR A 241 -26.19 25.92 -16.42
CA THR A 241 -27.02 26.93 -17.07
C THR A 241 -28.18 26.23 -17.78
N TRP A 242 -29.34 26.88 -17.67
CA TRP A 242 -30.63 26.58 -18.26
C TRP A 242 -30.57 25.87 -19.64
N PHE A 243 -31.52 24.96 -19.87
CA PHE A 243 -31.73 24.08 -21.04
C PHE A 243 -31.02 22.71 -21.01
N GLN A 244 -31.59 21.78 -20.22
CA GLN A 244 -31.94 20.40 -20.62
C GLN A 244 -32.34 19.62 -19.35
N MET A 245 -33.58 19.79 -18.92
CA MET A 245 -34.24 18.90 -17.97
C MET A 245 -35.65 18.64 -18.49
N PHE A 246 -35.84 17.57 -19.24
CA PHE A 246 -37.13 16.90 -19.32
C PHE A 246 -36.90 15.41 -19.64
N ARG A 247 -37.52 14.56 -18.81
CA ARG A 247 -37.72 13.11 -18.92
C ARG A 247 -36.58 12.20 -18.43
N MET A 248 -36.72 11.71 -17.19
CA MET A 248 -37.14 10.33 -16.90
C MET A 248 -36.76 9.93 -15.46
N CYS A 249 -37.73 9.91 -14.56
CA CYS A 249 -38.06 8.81 -13.62
C CYS A 249 -38.77 9.36 -12.38
N ALA A 250 -40.09 9.23 -12.36
CA ALA A 250 -40.85 8.91 -11.16
C ALA A 250 -42.27 8.52 -11.61
N ALA A 251 -42.44 7.26 -11.96
CA ALA A 251 -43.73 6.60 -11.91
C ALA A 251 -43.58 5.47 -10.90
N SER A 252 -44.13 5.68 -9.71
CA SER A 252 -45.18 4.83 -9.14
C SER A 252 -45.17 4.90 -7.62
N CYS A 253 -46.39 5.08 -7.10
CA CYS A 253 -46.82 4.98 -5.72
C CYS A 253 -46.44 6.15 -4.79
N LEU A 254 -47.39 7.08 -4.63
CA LEU A 254 -48.05 7.35 -3.34
C LEU A 254 -49.18 8.36 -3.57
N SER A 255 -50.43 7.91 -3.45
CA SER A 255 -51.63 8.74 -3.40
C SER A 255 -51.94 9.14 -1.95
N VAL A 256 -51.83 10.44 -1.66
CA VAL A 256 -52.82 11.33 -0.98
C VAL A 256 -53.63 10.68 0.16
N SER A 257 -53.25 10.81 1.44
CA SER A 257 -53.52 11.91 2.41
C SER A 257 -54.87 11.82 3.16
N PRO A 258 -55.10 12.64 4.21
CA PRO A 258 -55.31 12.24 5.60
C PRO A 258 -56.78 11.98 5.99
N SER A 259 -56.96 11.27 7.10
CA SER A 259 -58.23 11.03 7.79
C SER A 259 -58.82 12.30 8.43
N PRO A 260 -60.16 12.32 8.57
CA PRO A 260 -60.78 12.70 9.83
C PRO A 260 -61.86 11.68 10.27
N ASP A 261 -61.73 11.24 11.54
CA ASP A 261 -62.78 11.24 12.56
C ASP A 261 -64.18 10.59 12.36
N TRP A 262 -64.36 9.53 13.19
CA TRP A 262 -65.53 9.11 13.98
C TRP A 262 -66.75 8.34 13.40
N PHE A 263 -67.04 7.26 14.14
CA PHE A 263 -68.33 6.73 14.62
C PHE A 263 -69.05 5.53 13.94
N LEU A 264 -69.15 4.48 14.78
CA LEU A 264 -70.29 3.61 15.13
C LEU A 264 -70.85 2.54 14.16
N SER A 265 -71.16 1.42 14.85
CA SER A 265 -71.97 0.22 14.53
C SER A 265 -71.40 -0.80 13.55
#